data_AF-A0A3D0WVE7-F1
#
_entry.id   AF-A0A3D0WVE7-F1
#
_cell.length_a   1.000
_cell.length_b   1.000
_cell.length_c   1.000
_cell.angle_alpha   90.00
_cell.angle_beta   90.00
_cell.angle_gamma   90.00
#
_symmetry.space_group_name_H-M   'P 1'
#
loop_
_entity.id
_entity.type
_entity.pdbx_description
1 polymer ?
#
loop_
_entity_poly.entity_id
_entity_poly.type
_entity_poly.pdbx_seq_one_letter_code
_entity_poly.pdbx_strand_id
1 'polypeptide(L)'
;PQSLFRFRHAEKAAEQEAGAAAPSFWKDAWLRLCRNKGAVVSMLLLLIIVVVAFSAPALAPYDPNAQNVPRANLPPRIPGVGIPGLNGYSSLAGRPVDRYKLAGVPADTNYYFGTDEFGRDLFSRTLYGTRISLIIAFVAAVLDLTIGVAYGLTSAMKGGRVDTVMQR
;
A
#
# COMPACT_ATOMS: atom_id res chain seq x y z
N PRO A 1 -5.64 21.61 -69.25
CA PRO A 1 -6.28 22.33 -68.11
C PRO A 1 -6.67 21.45 -66.90
N GLN A 2 -6.57 20.10 -66.96
CA GLN A 2 -6.95 19.21 -65.83
C GLN A 2 -5.78 18.80 -64.91
N SER A 3 -4.53 19.10 -65.25
CA SER A 3 -3.35 18.74 -64.43
C SER A 3 -2.97 19.78 -63.37
N LEU A 4 -3.65 20.93 -63.33
CA LEU A 4 -3.34 22.07 -62.47
C LEU A 4 -4.13 22.11 -61.14
N PHE A 5 -5.06 21.17 -60.93
CA PHE A 5 -5.84 21.08 -59.71
C PHE A 5 -5.53 19.78 -58.98
N ARG A 6 -4.44 19.76 -58.19
CA ARG A 6 -4.22 18.76 -57.16
C ARG A 6 -4.93 19.19 -55.88
N PHE A 7 -5.77 18.32 -55.33
CA PHE A 7 -6.44 18.58 -54.05
C PHE A 7 -5.40 18.61 -52.92
N ARG A 8 -4.96 19.80 -52.54
CA ARG A 8 -4.09 20.06 -51.37
C ARG A 8 -4.68 19.50 -50.06
N HIS A 9 -5.99 19.26 -50.02
CA HIS A 9 -6.66 18.61 -48.90
C HIS A 9 -6.44 17.09 -48.86
N ALA A 10 -6.30 16.40 -49.99
CA ALA A 10 -6.03 14.96 -50.02
C ALA A 10 -4.60 14.66 -49.55
N GLU A 11 -3.64 15.51 -49.90
CA GLU A 11 -2.25 15.39 -49.46
C GLU A 11 -2.11 15.71 -47.96
N LYS A 12 -2.74 16.79 -47.48
CA LYS A 12 -2.80 17.09 -46.04
C LYS A 12 -3.60 16.08 -45.21
N ALA A 13 -4.68 15.51 -45.75
CA ALA A 13 -5.45 14.47 -45.06
C ALA A 13 -4.65 13.17 -44.96
N ALA A 14 -3.97 12.75 -46.03
CA ALA A 14 -3.09 11.58 -46.02
C ALA A 14 -1.86 11.80 -45.11
N GLU A 15 -1.31 13.01 -45.04
CA GLU A 15 -0.20 13.38 -44.16
C GLU A 15 -0.66 13.49 -42.69
N GLN A 16 -1.91 13.93 -42.45
CA GLN A 16 -2.57 13.94 -41.13
C GLN A 16 -2.91 12.52 -40.65
N GLU A 17 -3.39 11.63 -41.52
CA GLU A 17 -3.65 10.22 -41.19
C GLU A 17 -2.35 9.41 -41.00
N ALA A 18 -1.30 9.70 -41.76
CA ALA A 18 0.02 9.06 -41.61
C ALA A 18 0.78 9.57 -40.36
N GLY A 19 0.55 10.81 -39.93
CA GLY A 19 1.15 11.41 -38.72
C GLY A 19 0.35 11.19 -37.43
N ALA A 20 -0.95 10.91 -37.53
CA ALA A 20 -1.83 10.70 -36.39
C ALA A 20 -1.89 9.22 -35.95
N ALA A 21 -0.72 8.62 -35.67
CA ALA A 21 -0.71 7.41 -34.86
C ALA A 21 -1.27 7.80 -33.48
N ALA A 22 -2.49 7.37 -33.17
CA ALA A 22 -3.13 7.64 -31.89
C ALA A 22 -2.16 7.30 -30.75
N PRO A 23 -1.88 8.23 -29.81
CA PRO A 23 -0.92 7.98 -28.76
C PRO A 23 -1.31 6.70 -28.02
N SER A 24 -0.31 5.89 -27.70
CA SER A 24 -0.52 4.65 -26.94
C SER A 24 -1.34 4.95 -25.69
N PHE A 25 -2.46 4.24 -25.53
CA PHE A 25 -3.36 4.37 -24.38
C PHE A 25 -2.60 4.33 -23.04
N TRP A 26 -1.59 3.46 -22.95
CA TRP A 26 -0.72 3.35 -21.78
C TRP A 26 0.14 4.58 -21.55
N LYS A 27 0.69 5.19 -22.60
CA LYS A 27 1.46 6.43 -22.49
C LYS A 27 0.57 7.57 -22.02
N ASP A 28 -0.64 7.69 -22.57
CA ASP A 28 -1.60 8.72 -22.19
C ASP A 28 -2.09 8.52 -20.74
N ALA A 29 -2.42 7.29 -20.34
CA ALA A 29 -2.77 6.96 -18.96
C ALA A 29 -1.63 7.30 -17.97
N TRP A 30 -0.38 6.96 -18.32
CA TRP A 30 0.79 7.25 -17.48
C TRP A 30 1.03 8.75 -17.32
N LEU A 31 0.94 9.51 -18.42
CA LEU A 31 1.05 10.97 -18.42
C LEU A 31 -0.01 11.62 -17.53
N ARG A 32 -1.26 11.14 -17.60
CA ARG A 32 -2.37 11.63 -16.78
C ARG A 32 -2.14 11.37 -15.30
N LEU A 33 -1.65 10.18 -14.93
CA LEU A 33 -1.32 9.84 -13.55
C LEU A 33 -0.20 10.72 -13.00
N CYS A 34 0.90 10.86 -13.74
CA CYS A 34 2.06 11.64 -13.31
C CYS A 34 1.80 13.15 -13.26
N ARG A 35 0.86 13.66 -14.06
CA ARG A 35 0.47 15.07 -14.03
C ARG A 35 -0.31 15.43 -12.76
N ASN A 36 -0.95 14.47 -12.11
CA ASN A 36 -1.65 14.68 -10.86
C ASN A 36 -0.71 14.50 -9.65
N LYS A 37 -0.23 15.62 -9.11
CA LYS A 37 0.68 15.64 -7.94
C LYS A 37 0.12 14.87 -6.74
N GLY A 38 -1.20 14.95 -6.49
CA GLY A 38 -1.84 14.22 -5.40
C GLY A 38 -1.79 12.71 -5.62
N ALA A 39 -2.09 12.26 -6.84
CA ALA A 39 -2.01 10.84 -7.19
C ALA A 39 -0.56 10.30 -7.11
N VAL A 40 0.43 11.08 -7.53
CA VAL A 40 1.85 10.71 -7.44
C VAL A 40 2.31 10.57 -5.99
N VAL A 41 1.93 11.49 -5.11
CA VAL A 41 2.27 11.41 -3.67
C VAL A 41 1.65 10.16 -3.05
N SER A 42 0.38 9.88 -3.31
CA SER A 42 -0.29 8.67 -2.82
C SER A 42 0.37 7.40 -3.37
N MET A 43 0.72 7.39 -4.66
CA MET A 43 1.40 6.26 -5.29
C MET A 43 2.77 5.99 -4.64
N LEU A 44 3.55 7.04 -4.38
CA LEU A 44 4.85 6.93 -3.73
C LEU A 44 4.72 6.46 -2.28
N LEU A 45 3.78 7.01 -1.52
CA LEU A 45 3.50 6.58 -0.15
C LEU A 45 3.10 5.09 -0.09
N LEU A 46 2.20 4.65 -0.96
CA LEU A 46 1.79 3.25 -1.05
C LEU A 46 2.98 2.35 -1.41
N LEU A 47 3.82 2.77 -2.36
CA LEU A 47 5.02 2.02 -2.72
C LEU A 47 5.97 1.87 -1.52
N ILE A 48 6.19 2.93 -0.74
CA ILE A 48 6.98 2.87 0.49
C ILE A 48 6.38 1.88 1.48
N ILE A 49 5.07 1.94 1.73
CA ILE A 49 4.37 1.03 2.65
C ILE A 49 4.54 -0.42 2.19
N VAL A 50 4.38 -0.70 0.90
CA VAL A 50 4.59 -2.04 0.33
C VAL A 50 6.02 -2.50 0.54
N VAL A 51 7.02 -1.67 0.22
CA VAL A 51 8.43 -2.02 0.40
C VAL A 51 8.76 -2.31 1.88
N VAL A 52 8.31 -1.46 2.80
CA VAL A 52 8.51 -1.63 4.24
C VAL A 52 7.85 -2.91 4.75
N ALA A 53 6.59 -3.16 4.35
CA ALA A 53 5.84 -4.34 4.79
C ALA A 53 6.44 -5.64 4.25
N PHE A 54 6.86 -5.70 2.99
CA PHE A 54 7.52 -6.89 2.45
C PHE A 54 8.93 -7.10 3.03
N SER A 55 9.60 -6.02 3.45
CA SER A 55 10.87 -6.06 4.18
C SER A 55 10.70 -6.42 5.67
N ALA A 56 9.49 -6.72 6.14
CA ALA A 56 9.22 -7.08 7.55
C ALA A 56 10.12 -8.21 8.08
N PRO A 57 10.43 -9.30 7.36
CA PRO A 57 11.33 -10.34 7.88
C PRO A 57 12.75 -9.85 8.19
N ALA A 58 13.22 -8.81 7.51
CA ALA A 58 14.53 -8.22 7.75
C ALA A 58 14.49 -7.07 8.77
N LEU A 59 13.36 -6.33 8.84
CA LEU A 59 13.21 -5.17 9.71
C LEU A 59 12.67 -5.51 11.11
N ALA A 60 11.91 -6.60 11.25
CA ALA A 60 11.31 -6.99 12.51
C ALA A 60 12.40 -7.55 13.45
N PRO A 61 12.63 -6.91 14.63
CA PRO A 61 13.64 -7.36 15.57
C PRO A 61 13.26 -8.65 16.29
N TYR A 62 11.97 -8.95 16.44
CA TYR A 62 11.49 -10.10 17.20
C TYR A 62 10.36 -10.83 16.45
N ASP A 63 10.06 -12.05 16.91
CA ASP A 63 8.93 -12.82 16.41
C ASP A 63 7.60 -12.13 16.81
N PRO A 64 6.70 -11.81 15.86
CA PRO A 64 5.42 -11.15 16.13
C PRO A 64 4.45 -11.97 16.99
N ASN A 65 4.63 -13.28 17.08
CA ASN A 65 3.74 -14.19 17.80
C ASN A 65 4.34 -14.72 19.11
N ALA A 66 5.62 -14.49 19.38
CA ALA A 66 6.27 -14.95 20.60
C ALA A 66 5.72 -14.25 21.84
N GLN A 67 5.16 -15.03 22.77
CA GLN A 67 4.49 -14.56 23.96
C GLN A 67 5.42 -14.54 25.17
N ASN A 68 5.46 -13.42 25.91
CA ASN A 68 6.28 -13.23 27.10
C ASN A 68 5.53 -12.45 28.18
N VAL A 69 4.71 -13.14 28.97
CA VAL A 69 3.85 -12.53 30.01
C VAL A 69 4.59 -11.59 30.99
N PRO A 70 5.83 -11.88 31.44
CA PRO A 70 6.56 -10.97 32.33
C PRO A 70 6.87 -9.60 31.72
N ARG A 71 6.83 -9.48 30.39
CA ARG A 71 7.12 -8.27 29.61
C ARG A 71 5.85 -7.62 29.07
N ALA A 72 4.70 -7.87 29.70
CA ALA A 72 3.43 -7.28 29.30
C ALA A 72 3.39 -5.77 29.53
N ASN A 73 2.74 -5.05 28.62
CA ASN A 73 2.48 -3.61 28.72
C ASN A 73 3.73 -2.78 29.02
N LEU A 74 4.82 -3.06 28.28
CA LEU A 74 6.02 -2.25 28.31
C LEU A 74 5.82 -1.00 27.44
N PRO A 75 6.23 0.18 27.93
CA PRO A 75 6.20 1.41 27.15
C PRO A 75 7.18 1.34 25.97
N PRO A 76 6.96 2.12 24.91
CA PRO A 76 7.87 2.18 23.78
C PRO A 76 9.23 2.74 24.20
N ARG A 77 10.29 2.18 23.63
CA ARG A 77 11.67 2.59 23.89
C ARG A 77 12.45 2.69 22.58
N ILE A 78 12.81 3.91 22.21
CA ILE A 78 13.70 4.17 21.08
C ILE A 78 15.11 4.46 21.61
N PRO A 79 16.13 3.66 21.23
CA PRO A 79 17.49 3.89 21.69
C PRO A 79 17.99 5.26 21.22
N GLY A 80 18.62 6.01 22.12
CA GLY A 80 19.19 7.33 21.83
C GLY A 80 18.19 8.50 21.84
N VAL A 81 16.90 8.25 22.07
CA VAL A 81 15.86 9.30 22.08
C VAL A 81 15.36 9.53 23.50
N GLY A 82 15.67 10.70 24.08
CA GLY A 82 15.29 11.08 25.45
C GLY A 82 13.89 11.69 25.60
N ILE A 83 12.99 11.48 24.63
CA ILE A 83 11.66 12.10 24.63
C ILE A 83 10.78 11.43 25.70
N PRO A 84 10.09 12.20 26.57
CA PRO A 84 9.14 11.65 27.54
C PRO A 84 8.09 10.79 26.83
N GLY A 85 7.95 9.54 27.25
CA GLY A 85 7.01 8.57 26.67
C GLY A 85 7.62 7.62 25.63
N LEU A 86 8.78 7.93 25.03
CA LEU A 86 9.53 7.04 24.11
C LEU A 86 10.85 6.52 24.70
N ASN A 87 11.05 6.77 25.99
CA ASN A 87 12.28 6.48 26.72
C ASN A 87 12.16 5.19 27.56
N GLY A 88 11.04 4.46 27.49
CA GLY A 88 10.80 3.25 28.27
C GLY A 88 10.45 3.48 29.76
N TYR A 89 10.32 4.73 30.20
CA TYR A 89 9.92 5.06 31.57
C TYR A 89 8.39 5.16 31.67
N SER A 90 7.85 4.75 32.81
CA SER A 90 6.45 4.97 33.16
C SER A 90 6.37 5.61 34.54
N SER A 91 5.38 6.48 34.75
CA SER A 91 5.08 7.00 36.09
C SER A 91 4.35 5.90 36.87
N LEU A 92 4.94 5.45 37.97
CA LEU A 92 4.29 4.56 38.92
C LEU A 92 4.23 5.27 40.27
N ALA A 93 3.01 5.49 40.77
CA ALA A 93 2.77 6.24 42.01
C ALA A 93 3.46 7.62 42.04
N GLY A 94 3.48 8.33 40.90
CA GLY A 94 4.06 9.67 40.80
C GLY A 94 5.59 9.72 40.70
N ARG A 95 6.27 8.57 40.62
CA ARG A 95 7.72 8.48 40.42
C ARG A 95 8.05 7.88 39.05
N PRO A 96 9.02 8.43 38.31
CA PRO A 96 9.48 7.82 37.07
C PRO A 96 10.23 6.53 37.40
N VAL A 97 9.71 5.39 36.93
CA VAL A 97 10.33 4.08 37.07
C VAL A 97 10.67 3.50 35.70
N ASP A 98 11.82 2.84 35.63
CA ASP A 98 12.25 2.11 34.44
C ASP A 98 11.49 0.78 34.38
N ARG A 99 10.53 0.67 33.45
CA ARG A 99 9.68 -0.52 33.31
C ARG A 99 10.46 -1.72 32.77
N TYR A 100 11.52 -1.48 32.01
CA TYR A 100 12.35 -2.55 31.42
C TYR A 100 13.17 -3.24 32.51
N LYS A 101 13.73 -2.47 33.45
CA LYS A 101 14.42 -3.04 34.62
C LYS A 101 13.49 -3.82 35.53
N LEU A 102 12.28 -3.30 35.79
CA LEU A 102 11.29 -3.98 36.62
C LEU A 102 10.81 -5.30 36.00
N ALA A 103 10.66 -5.35 34.68
CA ALA A 103 10.26 -6.55 33.95
C ALA A 103 11.41 -7.54 33.69
N GLY A 104 12.63 -7.27 34.20
CA GLY A 104 13.79 -8.14 33.99
C GLY A 104 14.21 -8.26 32.52
N VAL A 105 13.97 -7.22 31.72
CA VAL A 105 14.34 -7.20 30.30
C VAL A 105 15.85 -6.94 30.19
N PRO A 106 16.60 -7.73 29.39
CA PRO A 106 17.99 -7.46 29.08
C PRO A 106 18.22 -6.04 28.53
N ALA A 107 19.35 -5.41 28.86
CA ALA A 107 19.60 -4.01 28.51
C ALA A 107 19.75 -3.72 27.00
N ASP A 108 20.05 -4.76 26.22
CA ASP A 108 20.15 -4.75 24.76
C ASP A 108 18.79 -4.88 24.06
N THR A 109 17.76 -5.36 24.77
CA THR A 109 16.42 -5.57 24.21
C THR A 109 15.60 -4.29 24.27
N ASN A 110 15.21 -3.78 23.10
CA ASN A 110 14.38 -2.58 22.97
C ASN A 110 13.11 -2.90 22.16
N TYR A 111 11.94 -2.50 22.66
CA TYR A 111 10.67 -2.60 21.95
C TYR A 111 10.27 -1.22 21.43
N TYR A 112 10.43 -0.98 20.12
CA TYR A 112 10.25 0.35 19.53
C TYR A 112 8.85 0.92 19.76
N PHE A 113 7.82 0.09 19.63
CA PHE A 113 6.43 0.46 19.87
C PHE A 113 5.90 -0.06 21.23
N GLY A 114 6.75 -0.69 22.03
CA GLY A 114 6.36 -1.34 23.28
C GLY A 114 5.77 -2.73 23.04
N THR A 115 5.16 -3.27 24.10
CA THR A 115 4.57 -4.61 24.08
C THR A 115 3.10 -4.59 24.46
N ASP A 116 2.36 -5.59 24.00
CA ASP A 116 0.95 -5.76 24.36
C ASP A 116 0.74 -6.46 25.72
N GLU A 117 -0.51 -6.77 26.05
CA GLU A 117 -0.91 -7.45 27.28
C GLU A 117 -0.28 -8.85 27.48
N PHE A 118 0.21 -9.45 26.40
CA PHE A 118 0.87 -10.76 26.40
C PHE A 118 2.39 -10.65 26.22
N GLY A 119 2.93 -9.43 26.19
CA GLY A 119 4.36 -9.16 26.02
C GLY A 119 4.88 -9.44 24.62
N ARG A 120 4.01 -9.38 23.60
CA ARG A 120 4.39 -9.51 22.19
C ARG A 120 4.86 -8.15 21.68
N ASP A 121 5.85 -8.13 20.79
CA ASP A 121 6.37 -6.88 20.22
C ASP A 121 5.37 -6.23 19.27
N LEU A 122 4.95 -5.00 19.56
CA LEU A 122 3.97 -4.28 18.75
C LEU A 122 4.55 -3.86 17.39
N PHE A 123 5.83 -3.51 17.32
CA PHE A 123 6.45 -3.05 16.07
C PHE A 123 6.49 -4.17 15.02
N SER A 124 7.00 -5.34 15.41
CA SER A 124 7.01 -6.53 14.55
C SER A 124 5.60 -6.94 14.14
N ARG A 125 4.63 -6.90 15.06
CA ARG A 125 3.22 -7.21 14.76
C ARG A 125 2.61 -6.26 13.75
N THR A 126 2.86 -4.96 13.87
CA THR A 126 2.36 -3.98 12.90
C THR A 126 2.96 -4.24 11.52
N LEU A 127 4.28 -4.45 11.40
CA LEU A 127 4.93 -4.73 10.13
C LEU A 127 4.40 -6.00 9.43
N TYR A 128 4.34 -7.11 10.17
CA TYR A 128 3.81 -8.37 9.63
C TYR A 128 2.30 -8.28 9.35
N GLY A 129 1.54 -7.57 10.19
CA GLY A 129 0.13 -7.30 9.96
C GLY A 129 -0.10 -6.53 8.66
N THR A 130 0.65 -5.46 8.42
CA THR A 130 0.59 -4.69 7.16
C THR A 130 0.91 -5.58 5.95
N ARG A 131 1.93 -6.45 6.04
CA ARG A 131 2.27 -7.40 4.97
C ARG A 131 1.10 -8.32 4.63
N ILE A 132 0.48 -8.92 5.66
CA ILE A 132 -0.65 -9.83 5.49
C ILE A 132 -1.85 -9.09 4.89
N SER A 133 -2.18 -7.89 5.38
CA SER A 133 -3.28 -7.08 4.84
C SER A 133 -3.08 -6.74 3.36
N LEU A 134 -1.86 -6.37 2.95
CA LEU A 134 -1.55 -6.09 1.54
C LEU A 134 -1.74 -7.30 0.65
N ILE A 135 -1.35 -8.49 1.12
CA ILE A 135 -1.54 -9.75 0.38
C ILE A 135 -3.04 -10.04 0.22
N ILE A 136 -3.83 -9.92 1.29
CA ILE A 136 -5.28 -10.17 1.25
C ILE A 136 -5.96 -9.17 0.30
N ALA A 137 -5.61 -7.89 0.38
CA ALA A 137 -6.15 -6.86 -0.52
C ALA A 137 -5.83 -7.16 -1.99
N PHE A 138 -4.59 -7.59 -2.28
CA PHE A 138 -4.20 -7.97 -3.64
C PHE A 138 -4.97 -9.20 -4.14
N VAL A 139 -5.10 -10.24 -3.32
CA VAL A 139 -5.87 -11.45 -3.68
C VAL A 139 -7.34 -11.11 -3.91
N ALA A 140 -7.95 -10.31 -3.05
CA ALA A 140 -9.33 -9.85 -3.20
C ALA A 140 -9.52 -9.07 -4.52
N ALA A 141 -8.62 -8.14 -4.85
CA ALA A 141 -8.69 -7.38 -6.09
C ALA A 141 -8.61 -8.27 -7.34
N VAL A 142 -7.78 -9.33 -7.32
CA VAL A 142 -7.71 -10.30 -8.43
C VAL A 142 -9.01 -11.09 -8.55
N LEU A 143 -9.59 -11.54 -7.43
CA LEU A 143 -10.85 -12.26 -7.43
C LEU A 143 -12.01 -11.38 -7.92
N ASP A 144 -12.10 -10.15 -7.43
CA ASP A 144 -13.10 -9.17 -7.85
C ASP A 144 -12.99 -8.85 -9.33
N LEU A 145 -11.76 -8.63 -9.83
CA LEU A 145 -11.53 -8.43 -11.26
C LEU A 145 -11.97 -9.64 -12.06
N THR A 146 -11.65 -10.85 -11.62
CA THR A 146 -11.98 -12.09 -12.33
C THR A 146 -13.49 -12.29 -12.42
N ILE A 147 -14.18 -12.17 -11.29
CA ILE A 147 -15.65 -12.33 -11.22
C ILE A 147 -16.35 -11.20 -11.97
N GLY A 148 -15.93 -9.95 -11.73
CA GLY A 148 -16.50 -8.76 -12.36
C GLY A 148 -16.34 -8.77 -13.87
N VAL A 149 -15.17 -9.15 -14.39
CA VAL A 149 -14.92 -9.29 -15.84
C VAL A 149 -15.72 -10.45 -16.41
N ALA A 150 -15.76 -11.62 -15.77
CA ALA A 150 -16.56 -12.75 -16.24
C ALA A 150 -18.05 -12.39 -16.32
N TYR A 151 -18.58 -11.73 -15.29
CA TYR A 151 -19.95 -11.25 -15.25
C TYR A 151 -20.23 -10.20 -16.33
N GLY A 152 -19.36 -9.19 -16.44
CA GLY A 152 -19.48 -8.11 -17.42
C GLY A 152 -19.42 -8.60 -18.86
N LEU A 153 -18.49 -9.50 -19.18
CA LEU A 153 -18.37 -10.12 -20.50
C LEU A 153 -19.61 -10.96 -20.84
N THR A 154 -20.14 -11.71 -19.88
CA THR A 154 -21.36 -12.51 -20.07
C THR A 154 -22.57 -11.62 -20.41
N SER A 155 -22.71 -10.47 -19.74
CA SER A 155 -23.76 -9.49 -20.03
C SER A 155 -23.56 -8.87 -21.42
N ALA A 156 -22.32 -8.48 -21.75
CA ALA A 156 -21.96 -7.85 -23.01
C ALA A 156 -22.24 -8.75 -24.24
N MET A 157 -22.02 -10.06 -24.12
CA MET A 157 -22.22 -11.00 -25.23
C MET A 157 -23.68 -11.37 -25.47
N LYS A 158 -24.50 -11.52 -24.41
CA LYS A 158 -25.90 -11.98 -24.55
C LYS A 158 -26.86 -10.86 -24.91
N GLY A 159 -26.64 -9.64 -24.39
CA GLY A 159 -27.50 -8.48 -24.66
C GLY A 159 -28.98 -8.67 -24.29
N GLY A 160 -29.76 -7.59 -24.42
CA GLY A 160 -31.22 -7.65 -24.26
C GLY A 160 -31.71 -7.88 -22.82
N ARG A 161 -32.66 -8.81 -22.62
CA ARG A 161 -33.35 -9.01 -21.33
C ARG A 161 -32.43 -9.46 -20.19
N VAL A 162 -31.39 -10.23 -20.50
CA VAL A 162 -30.40 -10.70 -19.51
C VAL A 162 -29.59 -9.51 -18.97
N ASP A 163 -29.18 -8.61 -19.86
CA ASP A 163 -28.48 -7.37 -19.50
C ASP A 163 -29.38 -6.44 -18.66
N THR A 164 -30.66 -6.29 -19.00
CA THR A 164 -31.62 -5.47 -18.22
C THR A 164 -31.91 -6.03 -16.81
N VAL A 165 -31.88 -7.36 -16.64
CA VAL A 165 -32.06 -7.98 -15.31
C VAL A 165 -30.77 -7.90 -14.49
N MET A 166 -29.60 -8.02 -15.13
CA MET A 166 -28.29 -7.95 -14.47
C MET A 166 -27.88 -6.53 -14.06
N GLN A 167 -28.37 -5.50 -14.75
CA GLN A 167 -28.06 -4.10 -14.46
C GLN A 167 -29.00 -3.42 -13.45
N ARG A 168 -30.01 -4.13 -12.94
CA ARG A 168 -31.00 -3.61 -11.99
C ARG A 168 -30.72 -3.99 -10.55
#